data_AF-A0A971EWV0-F1
#
_entry.id   AF-A0A971EWV0-F1
#
_cell.length_a   1.000
_cell.length_b   1.000
_cell.length_c   1.000
_cell.angle_alpha   90.00
_cell.angle_beta   90.00
_cell.angle_gamma   90.00
#
_symmetry.space_group_name_H-M   'P 1'
#
loop_
_entity.id
_entity.type
_entity.pdbx_description
1 polymer ?
#
loop_
_entity_poly.entity_id
_entity_poly.type
_entity_poly.pdbx_seq_one_letter_code
_entity_poly.pdbx_strand_id
1 'polypeptide(L)'
;RGDIISIFGTSGVDEFNYSVHIVEAMSALAGAKGKSCQYIGKGTDGDNAKCEMYSIEYENGIRGVYYSHIGKWQPFHITVMTTKGTFSFVIDTNDLYRTLLEAICDYVENRGNVFSDIYTLTNCTKVMLCGKKSRDELNGAVVYLDDLTDDDKFDGYEFEKFYSRSQGIVYKD
;
A
#
# COMPACT_ATOMS: atom_id res chain seq x y z
N ARG A 1 17.41 -12.85 -13.64
CA ARG A 1 17.08 -11.46 -13.23
C ARG A 1 18.08 -11.04 -12.14
N GLY A 2 18.36 -9.75 -11.95
CA GLY A 2 19.26 -9.30 -10.87
C GLY A 2 18.54 -9.28 -9.51
N ASP A 3 19.27 -9.01 -8.44
CA ASP A 3 18.70 -8.79 -7.10
C ASP A 3 17.96 -7.45 -7.08
N ILE A 4 16.80 -7.40 -6.41
CA ILE A 4 16.01 -6.17 -6.27
C ILE A 4 16.74 -5.21 -5.34
N ILE A 5 16.82 -3.93 -5.73
CA ILE A 5 17.46 -2.86 -4.97
C ILE A 5 16.42 -1.86 -4.48
N SER A 6 15.48 -1.48 -5.35
CA SER A 6 14.45 -0.52 -5.00
C SER A 6 13.15 -0.76 -5.76
N ILE A 7 12.04 -0.35 -5.14
CA ILE A 7 10.70 -0.49 -5.68
C ILE A 7 10.01 0.86 -5.60
N PHE A 8 9.39 1.28 -6.71
CA PHE A 8 8.55 2.46 -6.77
C PHE A 8 7.13 2.05 -7.11
N GLY A 9 6.16 2.55 -6.35
CA GLY A 9 4.74 2.23 -6.54
C GLY A 9 3.87 3.49 -6.61
N THR A 10 2.81 3.45 -7.40
CA THR A 10 1.77 4.49 -7.36
C THR A 10 0.39 3.86 -7.26
N SER A 11 -0.50 4.53 -6.54
CA SER A 11 -1.93 4.19 -6.50
C SER A 11 -2.73 5.47 -6.29
N GLY A 12 -4.03 5.42 -6.50
CA GLY A 12 -4.88 6.56 -6.17
C GLY A 12 -6.34 6.19 -6.09
N VAL A 13 -6.98 6.70 -5.03
CA VAL A 13 -8.42 6.87 -4.74
C VAL A 13 -8.45 7.54 -3.35
N ASP A 14 -7.85 6.87 -2.39
CA ASP A 14 -7.82 7.25 -0.98
C ASP A 14 -6.54 6.76 -0.27
N GLU A 15 -6.36 7.23 0.96
CA GLU A 15 -5.16 7.00 1.78
C GLU A 15 -4.97 5.54 2.18
N PHE A 16 -6.04 4.79 2.48
CA PHE A 16 -5.91 3.47 3.12
C PHE A 16 -6.40 2.33 2.23
N ASN A 17 -7.68 2.31 1.90
CA ASN A 17 -8.36 1.21 1.21
C ASN A 17 -7.73 0.87 -0.15
N TYR A 18 -7.27 1.87 -0.91
CA TYR A 18 -6.54 1.61 -2.16
C TYR A 18 -5.03 1.56 -1.96
N SER A 19 -4.46 2.47 -1.17
CA SER A 19 -2.99 2.59 -1.09
C SER A 19 -2.34 1.46 -0.28
N VAL A 20 -3.09 0.72 0.54
CA VAL A 20 -2.55 -0.47 1.21
C VAL A 20 -2.10 -1.53 0.21
N HIS A 21 -2.82 -1.69 -0.90
CA HIS A 21 -2.51 -2.69 -1.91
C HIS A 21 -1.19 -2.41 -2.64
N ILE A 22 -0.80 -1.14 -2.80
CA ILE A 22 0.53 -0.85 -3.37
C ILE A 22 1.63 -1.21 -2.37
N VAL A 23 1.42 -0.99 -1.07
CA VAL A 23 2.37 -1.38 -0.01
C VAL A 23 2.47 -2.91 0.09
N GLU A 24 1.36 -3.64 -0.03
CA GLU A 24 1.32 -5.10 -0.06
C GLU A 24 2.10 -5.66 -1.24
N ALA A 25 1.85 -5.16 -2.46
CA ALA A 25 2.56 -5.58 -3.65
C ALA A 25 4.06 -5.29 -3.56
N MET A 26 4.44 -4.13 -3.03
CA MET A 26 5.84 -3.76 -2.82
C MET A 26 6.52 -4.64 -1.75
N SER A 27 5.82 -4.98 -0.67
CA SER A 27 6.35 -5.85 0.39
C SER A 27 6.55 -7.28 -0.10
N ALA A 28 5.61 -7.79 -0.91
CA ALA A 28 5.74 -9.10 -1.56
C ALA A 28 6.95 -9.14 -2.52
N LEU A 29 7.17 -8.08 -3.30
CA LEU A 29 8.33 -7.94 -4.18
C LEU A 29 9.65 -7.79 -3.40
N ALA A 30 9.65 -7.05 -2.29
CA ALA A 30 10.81 -6.89 -1.44
C ALA A 30 11.18 -8.22 -0.74
N GLY A 31 10.21 -9.10 -0.51
CA GLY A 31 10.43 -10.38 0.16
C GLY A 31 10.89 -10.24 1.62
N ALA A 32 10.56 -9.11 2.25
CA ALA A 32 10.93 -8.78 3.62
C ALA A 32 9.87 -7.88 4.26
N LYS A 33 9.82 -7.89 5.59
CA LYS A 33 8.97 -6.99 6.36
C LYS A 33 9.45 -5.54 6.22
N GLY A 34 8.49 -4.61 6.25
CA GLY A 34 8.81 -3.21 6.48
C GLY A 34 9.47 -3.05 7.84
N LYS A 35 10.48 -2.19 7.89
CA LYS A 35 11.24 -1.81 9.08
C LYS A 35 10.89 -0.40 9.55
N SER A 36 10.74 0.53 8.61
CA SER A 36 10.34 1.90 8.89
C SER A 36 9.63 2.53 7.69
N CYS A 37 8.85 3.58 7.95
CA CYS A 37 8.26 4.42 6.92
C CYS A 37 8.48 5.90 7.24
N GLN A 38 8.59 6.72 6.20
CA GLN A 38 8.78 8.16 6.28
C GLN A 38 7.87 8.86 5.28
N TYR A 39 7.15 9.88 5.72
CA TYR A 39 6.51 10.84 4.83
C TYR A 39 7.56 11.79 4.24
N ILE A 40 7.69 11.81 2.92
CA ILE A 40 8.72 12.59 2.21
C ILE A 40 8.17 13.82 1.49
N GLY A 41 6.85 14.02 1.49
CA GLY A 41 6.22 15.24 1.00
C GLY A 41 4.91 15.01 0.26
N LYS A 42 4.39 16.08 -0.35
CA LYS A 42 3.21 16.03 -1.22
C LYS A 42 3.34 16.93 -2.43
N GLY A 43 2.74 16.51 -3.54
CA GLY A 43 2.39 17.36 -4.68
C GLY A 43 0.92 17.74 -4.64
N THR A 44 0.57 18.91 -5.16
CA THR A 44 -0.81 19.40 -5.27
C THR A 44 -1.07 19.95 -6.65
N ASP A 45 -2.26 19.73 -7.21
CA ASP A 45 -2.66 20.28 -8.52
C ASP A 45 -3.30 21.68 -8.45
N GLY A 46 -3.33 22.28 -7.26
CA GLY A 46 -3.82 23.64 -7.06
C GLY A 46 -4.96 23.71 -6.06
N ASP A 47 -5.92 22.77 -6.05
CA ASP A 47 -7.09 22.88 -5.14
C ASP A 47 -7.83 21.58 -4.77
N ASN A 48 -7.62 20.41 -5.41
CA ASN A 48 -8.47 19.23 -5.13
C ASN A 48 -7.74 17.90 -4.99
N ALA A 49 -6.60 17.72 -5.65
CA ALA A 49 -5.85 16.48 -5.60
C ALA A 49 -4.53 16.66 -4.87
N LYS A 50 -4.30 15.80 -3.87
CA LYS A 50 -3.01 15.67 -3.19
C LYS A 50 -2.39 14.32 -3.51
N CYS A 51 -1.13 14.34 -3.91
CA CYS A 51 -0.30 13.17 -4.10
C CYS A 51 0.70 13.11 -2.94
N GLU A 52 0.46 12.25 -1.98
CA GLU A 52 1.34 12.07 -0.82
C GLU A 52 2.41 11.02 -1.13
N MET A 53 3.63 11.27 -0.67
CA MET A 53 4.80 10.48 -1.00
C MET A 53 5.43 9.93 0.26
N TYR A 54 5.79 8.65 0.21
CA TYR A 54 6.31 7.92 1.36
C TYR A 54 7.52 7.07 0.96
N SER A 55 8.48 6.93 1.86
CA SER A 55 9.63 6.02 1.71
C SER A 55 9.57 4.90 2.75
N ILE A 56 9.81 3.67 2.30
CA ILE A 56 9.83 2.45 3.12
C ILE A 56 11.27 1.90 3.17
N GLU A 57 11.72 1.53 4.35
CA GLU A 57 12.88 0.64 4.53
C GLU A 57 12.38 -0.77 4.82
N TYR A 58 12.90 -1.77 4.11
CA TYR A 58 12.65 -3.18 4.43
C TYR A 58 13.83 -3.77 5.23
N GLU A 59 13.58 -4.81 6.03
CA GLU A 59 14.59 -5.43 6.90
C GLU A 59 15.83 -5.96 6.14
N ASN A 60 15.65 -6.36 4.88
CA ASN A 60 16.73 -6.85 4.00
C ASN A 60 17.51 -5.73 3.29
N GLY A 61 17.24 -4.46 3.59
CA GLY A 61 17.92 -3.30 3.02
C GLY A 61 17.34 -2.78 1.71
N ILE A 62 16.33 -3.44 1.13
CA ILE A 62 15.59 -2.91 -0.03
C ILE A 62 14.87 -1.64 0.38
N ARG A 63 14.76 -0.69 -0.56
CA ARG A 63 14.04 0.59 -0.37
C ARG A 63 12.80 0.68 -1.24
N GLY A 64 11.70 1.12 -0.63
CA GLY A 64 10.46 1.44 -1.32
C GLY A 64 10.23 2.94 -1.37
N VAL A 65 9.61 3.42 -2.44
CA VAL A 65 8.90 4.72 -2.46
C VAL A 65 7.52 4.49 -3.03
N TYR A 66 6.47 4.95 -2.37
CA TYR A 66 5.13 4.90 -2.92
C TYR A 66 4.43 6.24 -2.89
N TYR A 67 3.64 6.48 -3.93
CA TYR A 67 2.79 7.65 -4.06
C TYR A 67 1.33 7.25 -3.90
N SER A 68 0.61 8.00 -3.07
CA SER A 68 -0.82 7.89 -2.85
C SER A 68 -1.51 9.14 -3.38
N HIS A 69 -2.19 9.01 -4.51
CA HIS A 69 -3.00 10.09 -5.06
C HIS A 69 -4.40 10.05 -4.47
N ILE A 70 -4.71 11.00 -3.60
CA ILE A 70 -5.97 11.06 -2.86
C ILE A 70 -6.99 11.84 -3.69
N GLY A 71 -8.23 11.33 -3.77
CA GLY A 71 -9.36 11.96 -4.45
C GLY A 71 -9.45 11.70 -5.95
N LYS A 72 -8.54 10.92 -6.54
CA LYS A 72 -8.58 10.58 -7.98
C LYS A 72 -8.09 9.17 -8.19
N TRP A 73 -8.83 8.42 -9.02
CA TRP A 73 -8.42 7.09 -9.44
C TRP A 73 -7.09 7.17 -10.22
N GLN A 74 -6.15 6.31 -9.83
CA GLN A 74 -4.90 6.06 -10.57
C GLN A 74 -4.64 4.55 -10.59
N PRO A 75 -4.06 4.01 -11.68
CA PRO A 75 -3.72 2.61 -11.75
C PRO A 75 -2.60 2.25 -10.75
N PHE A 76 -2.55 0.98 -10.35
CA PHE A 76 -1.42 0.45 -9.60
C PHE A 76 -0.24 0.23 -10.56
N HIS A 77 0.72 1.14 -10.53
CA HIS A 77 1.92 1.07 -11.34
C HIS A 77 3.12 0.78 -10.46
N ILE A 78 3.95 -0.18 -10.87
CA ILE A 78 5.15 -0.59 -10.15
C ILE A 78 6.36 -0.48 -11.07
N THR A 79 7.44 0.10 -10.55
CA THR A 79 8.78 0.05 -11.16
C THR A 79 9.75 -0.61 -10.18
N VAL A 80 10.44 -1.66 -10.63
CA VAL A 80 11.44 -2.40 -9.87
C VAL A 80 12.81 -2.16 -10.48
N MET A 81 13.74 -1.66 -9.67
CA MET A 81 15.15 -1.57 -10.02
C MET A 81 15.90 -2.77 -9.44
N THR A 82 16.73 -3.39 -10.27
CA THR A 82 17.57 -4.53 -9.90
C THR A 82 19.04 -4.24 -10.22
N THR A 83 19.94 -5.10 -9.74
CA THR A 83 21.37 -5.05 -10.10
C THR A 83 21.65 -5.21 -11.60
N LYS A 84 20.65 -5.61 -12.41
CA LYS A 84 20.81 -5.90 -13.84
C LYS A 84 19.90 -5.06 -14.76
N GLY A 85 19.06 -4.19 -14.22
CA GLY A 85 18.15 -3.37 -15.01
C GLY A 85 16.86 -2.98 -14.27
N THR A 86 15.99 -2.29 -14.99
CA THR A 86 14.73 -1.73 -14.49
C THR A 86 13.54 -2.34 -15.23
N PHE A 87 12.51 -2.70 -14.48
CA PHE A 87 11.28 -3.29 -15.00
C PHE A 87 10.09 -2.49 -14.50
N SER A 88 9.09 -2.23 -15.33
CA SER A 88 7.85 -1.59 -14.92
C SER A 88 6.64 -2.33 -15.45
N PHE A 89 5.55 -2.30 -14.69
CA PHE A 89 4.29 -2.89 -15.06
C PHE A 89 3.13 -2.19 -14.37
N VAL A 90 1.95 -2.28 -14.98
CA VAL A 90 0.67 -1.89 -14.39
C VAL A 90 -0.07 -3.16 -14.01
N ILE A 91 -0.59 -3.24 -12.79
CA ILE A 91 -1.42 -4.38 -12.37
C ILE A 91 -2.74 -4.32 -13.14
N ASP A 92 -3.08 -5.42 -13.81
CA ASP A 92 -4.38 -5.59 -14.45
C ASP A 92 -5.45 -5.87 -13.39
N THR A 93 -6.26 -4.86 -13.09
CA THR A 93 -7.31 -4.95 -12.07
C THR A 93 -8.55 -5.70 -12.55
N ASN A 94 -8.68 -6.04 -13.84
CA ASN A 94 -9.88 -6.67 -14.39
C ASN A 94 -10.02 -8.14 -13.99
N ASP A 95 -8.92 -8.81 -13.64
CA ASP A 95 -8.92 -10.25 -13.33
C ASP A 95 -8.62 -10.57 -11.85
N LEU A 96 -8.38 -9.55 -11.01
CA LEU A 96 -7.98 -9.73 -9.60
C LEU A 96 -8.96 -10.59 -8.81
N TYR A 97 -10.27 -10.35 -8.95
CA TYR A 97 -11.28 -11.12 -8.23
C TYR A 97 -11.33 -12.58 -8.66
N ARG A 98 -11.14 -12.86 -9.96
CA ARG A 98 -11.05 -14.24 -10.44
C ARG A 98 -9.85 -14.93 -9.83
N THR A 99 -8.66 -14.34 -9.96
CA THR A 99 -7.42 -14.90 -9.42
C THR A 99 -7.51 -15.13 -7.92
N LEU A 100 -8.11 -14.19 -7.18
CA LEU A 100 -8.34 -14.33 -5.74
C LEU A 100 -9.25 -15.51 -5.42
N LEU A 101 -10.40 -15.62 -6.10
CA LEU A 101 -11.34 -16.72 -5.88
C LEU A 101 -10.72 -18.07 -6.25
N GLU A 102 -9.96 -18.14 -7.33
CA GLU A 102 -9.23 -19.36 -7.72
C GLU A 102 -8.22 -19.76 -6.63
N ALA A 103 -7.47 -18.82 -6.06
CA ALA A 103 -6.57 -19.09 -4.94
C ALA A 103 -7.30 -19.57 -3.68
N ILE A 104 -8.51 -19.03 -3.40
CA ILE A 104 -9.34 -19.49 -2.28
C ILE A 104 -9.81 -20.93 -2.53
N CYS A 105 -10.32 -21.23 -3.74
CA CYS A 105 -10.74 -22.57 -4.11
C CYS A 105 -9.59 -23.57 -4.01
N ASP A 106 -8.40 -23.22 -4.51
CA ASP A 106 -7.20 -24.02 -4.39
C ASP A 106 -6.89 -24.35 -2.92
N TYR A 107 -6.89 -23.34 -2.05
CA TYR A 107 -6.65 -23.55 -0.63
C TYR A 107 -7.69 -24.47 0.04
N VAL A 108 -8.98 -24.25 -0.23
CA VAL A 108 -10.08 -25.07 0.33
C VAL A 108 -10.02 -26.52 -0.16
N GLU A 109 -9.56 -26.74 -1.38
CA GLU A 109 -9.36 -28.07 -1.96
C GLU A 109 -8.04 -28.74 -1.52
N ASN A 110 -7.33 -28.15 -0.55
CA ASN A 110 -6.02 -28.58 -0.05
C ASN A 110 -4.92 -28.61 -1.13
N ARG A 111 -5.05 -27.74 -2.16
CA ARG A 111 -3.93 -27.39 -3.05
C ARG A 111 -3.04 -26.33 -2.38
N GLY A 112 -2.04 -25.84 -3.11
CA GLY A 112 -1.05 -24.89 -2.58
C GLY A 112 -1.70 -23.62 -2.01
N ASN A 113 -1.20 -23.18 -0.85
CA ASN A 113 -1.58 -21.90 -0.26
C ASN A 113 -0.65 -20.79 -0.76
N VAL A 114 -1.23 -19.78 -1.41
CA VAL A 114 -0.51 -18.59 -1.90
C VAL A 114 -0.83 -17.33 -1.10
N PHE A 115 -1.68 -17.43 -0.07
CA PHE A 115 -2.04 -16.30 0.78
C PHE A 115 -0.91 -15.93 1.73
N SER A 116 -0.66 -14.63 1.83
CA SER A 116 0.15 -14.04 2.89
C SER A 116 -0.44 -14.35 4.26
N ASP A 117 0.41 -14.61 5.25
CA ASP A 117 -0.02 -14.75 6.63
C ASP A 117 -0.51 -13.42 7.22
N ILE A 118 -1.25 -13.49 8.33
CA ILE A 118 -1.80 -12.31 8.99
C ILE A 118 -0.71 -11.35 9.47
N TYR A 119 0.49 -11.84 9.79
CA TYR A 119 1.60 -11.00 10.22
C TYR A 119 2.15 -10.16 9.07
N THR A 120 2.18 -10.71 7.87
CA THR A 120 2.59 -10.03 6.64
C THR A 120 1.58 -8.97 6.24
N LEU A 121 0.28 -9.30 6.29
CA LEU A 121 -0.79 -8.34 6.01
C LEU A 121 -0.77 -7.18 7.01
N THR A 122 -0.70 -7.49 8.31
CA THR A 122 -0.66 -6.44 9.35
C THR A 122 0.65 -5.64 9.33
N ASN A 123 1.77 -6.21 8.89
CA ASN A 123 3.01 -5.46 8.68
C ASN A 123 2.83 -4.35 7.63
N CYS A 124 2.10 -4.61 6.54
CA CYS A 124 1.79 -3.60 5.52
C CYS A 124 0.94 -2.46 6.10
N THR A 125 -0.06 -2.78 6.93
CA THR A 125 -0.84 -1.76 7.67
C THR A 125 0.05 -0.92 8.59
N LYS A 126 0.97 -1.56 9.33
CA LYS A 126 1.93 -0.85 10.19
C LYS A 126 2.84 0.10 9.41
N VAL A 127 3.31 -0.30 8.22
CA VAL A 127 4.06 0.60 7.32
C VAL A 127 3.25 1.86 7.00
N MET A 128 1.95 1.74 6.74
CA MET A 128 1.10 2.90 6.47
C MET A 128 0.89 3.77 7.72
N LEU A 129 0.72 3.15 8.89
CA LEU A 129 0.61 3.87 10.17
C LEU A 129 1.89 4.66 10.48
N CYS A 130 3.07 4.09 10.24
CA CYS A 130 4.34 4.81 10.34
C CYS A 130 4.36 6.01 9.39
N GLY A 131 3.90 5.85 8.15
CA GLY A 131 3.78 6.94 7.18
C GLY A 131 2.85 8.05 7.67
N LYS A 132 1.67 7.67 8.18
CA LYS A 132 0.69 8.59 8.76
C LYS A 132 1.26 9.35 9.96
N LYS A 133 1.88 8.66 10.92
CA LYS A 133 2.52 9.27 12.11
C LYS A 133 3.65 10.21 11.71
N SER A 134 4.49 9.79 10.76
CA SER A 134 5.54 10.61 10.17
C SER A 134 4.98 11.93 9.62
N ARG A 135 3.87 11.86 8.87
CA ARG A 135 3.19 13.02 8.27
C ARG A 135 2.54 13.93 9.32
N ASP A 136 1.71 13.36 10.19
CA ASP A 136 0.77 14.11 11.02
C ASP A 136 1.39 14.63 12.32
N GLU A 137 2.38 13.91 12.87
CA GLU A 137 2.88 14.17 14.22
C GLU A 137 4.36 14.57 14.23
N LEU A 138 5.14 14.12 13.24
CA LEU A 138 6.61 14.18 13.31
C LEU A 138 7.27 14.94 12.15
N ASN A 139 6.51 15.76 11.41
CA ASN A 139 7.02 16.62 10.33
C ASN A 139 7.93 15.88 9.31
N GLY A 140 7.57 14.65 8.95
CA GLY A 140 8.32 13.83 8.00
C GLY A 140 9.54 13.11 8.58
N ALA A 141 9.66 12.96 9.91
CA ALA A 141 10.70 12.12 10.50
C ALA A 141 10.47 10.62 10.21
N VAL A 142 11.54 9.82 10.21
CA VAL A 142 11.43 8.36 10.08
C VAL A 142 10.73 7.78 11.30
N VAL A 143 9.79 6.86 11.08
CA VAL A 143 9.11 6.10 12.13
C VAL A 143 9.38 4.61 11.94
N TYR A 144 9.93 3.96 12.95
CA TYR A 144 10.11 2.51 12.95
C TYR A 144 8.81 1.80 13.32
N LEU A 145 8.59 0.62 12.74
CA LEU A 145 7.37 -0.14 13.02
C LEU A 145 7.26 -0.58 14.48
N ASP A 146 8.40 -0.77 15.15
CA ASP A 146 8.46 -1.14 16.56
C ASP A 146 8.16 0.05 17.51
N ASP A 147 8.13 1.28 16.98
CA ASP A 147 7.76 2.50 17.74
C ASP A 147 6.25 2.78 17.70
N LEU A 148 5.48 1.96 16.98
CA LEU A 148 4.02 2.05 16.96
C LEU A 148 3.42 1.51 18.25
N THR A 149 2.37 2.16 18.69
CA THR A 149 1.58 1.87 19.89
C THR A 149 0.12 1.61 19.51
N ASP A 150 -0.69 1.15 20.46
CA ASP A 150 -2.12 0.90 20.23
C ASP A 150 -2.93 2.19 19.94
N ASP A 151 -2.35 3.36 20.23
CA ASP A 151 -2.95 4.65 19.89
C ASP A 151 -2.74 5.03 18.41
N ASP A 152 -1.76 4.41 17.73
CA ASP A 152 -1.48 4.62 16.32
C ASP A 152 -2.48 3.84 15.46
N LYS A 153 -3.55 4.51 15.02
CA LYS A 153 -4.65 3.89 14.27
C LYS A 153 -5.25 4.78 13.19
N PHE A 154 -5.91 4.15 12.24
CA PHE A 154 -6.85 4.83 11.35
C PHE A 154 -8.21 4.98 12.02
N ASP A 155 -8.93 6.06 11.71
CA ASP A 155 -10.28 6.29 12.21
C ASP A 155 -11.30 5.51 11.36
N GLY A 156 -11.71 4.35 11.86
CA GLY A 156 -12.69 3.50 11.19
C GLY A 156 -14.08 4.12 11.08
N TYR A 157 -14.46 5.00 11.99
CA TYR A 157 -15.78 5.63 11.99
C TYR A 157 -15.86 6.76 10.95
N GLU A 158 -14.80 7.57 10.85
CA GLU A 158 -14.68 8.55 9.78
C GLU A 158 -14.55 7.87 8.40
N PHE A 159 -13.83 6.75 8.32
CA PHE A 159 -13.78 5.91 7.12
C PHE A 159 -15.18 5.43 6.69
N GLU A 160 -15.95 4.86 7.61
CA GLU A 160 -17.32 4.39 7.35
C GLU A 160 -18.21 5.51 6.81
N LYS A 161 -18.22 6.68 7.49
CA LYS A 161 -19.03 7.83 7.06
C LYS A 161 -18.65 8.33 5.67
N PHE A 162 -17.35 8.36 5.37
CA PHE A 162 -16.86 8.79 4.07
C PHE A 162 -17.42 7.87 2.97
N TYR A 163 -17.23 6.56 3.10
CA TYR A 163 -17.71 5.61 2.08
C TYR A 163 -19.24 5.54 2.01
N SER A 164 -19.95 5.65 3.14
CA SER A 164 -21.41 5.70 3.14
C SER A 164 -21.96 6.86 2.30
N ARG A 165 -21.30 8.03 2.31
CA ARG A 165 -21.68 9.19 1.48
C ARG A 165 -21.27 9.05 0.01
N SER A 166 -20.17 8.34 -0.25
CA SER A 166 -19.62 8.16 -1.59
C SER A 166 -20.26 7.02 -2.39
N GLN A 167 -21.07 6.18 -1.74
CA GLN A 167 -21.84 5.13 -2.42
C GLN A 167 -22.99 5.76 -3.22
N GLY A 168 -23.05 5.46 -4.52
CA GLY A 168 -24.28 5.66 -5.30
C GLY A 168 -25.40 4.74 -4.79
N ILE A 169 -26.66 5.03 -5.11
CA ILE A 169 -27.79 4.18 -4.77
C ILE A 169 -27.55 2.75 -5.34
N VAL A 170 -27.23 1.80 -4.46
CA VAL A 170 -26.88 0.41 -4.85
C VAL A 170 -28.12 -0.42 -5.23
N TYR A 171 -29.30 -0.04 -4.72
CA TYR A 171 -30.58 -0.63 -5.08
C TYR A 171 -31.57 0.46 -5.47
N LYS A 172 -32.02 0.47 -6.73
CA LYS A 172 -33.28 1.13 -7.07
C LYS A 172 -34.41 0.21 -6.62
N ASP A 173 -35.33 0.73 -5.83
CA ASP A 173 -36.63 0.10 -5.58
C ASP A 173 -37.37 -0.22 -6.90
#